data_AF-A0A1E4I9Y3-F1
#
_entry.id   AF-A0A1E4I9Y3-F1
#
_cell.length_a   1.000
_cell.length_b   1.000
_cell.length_c   1.000
_cell.angle_alpha   90.00
_cell.angle_beta   90.00
_cell.angle_gamma   90.00
#
_symmetry.space_group_name_H-M   'P 1'
#
loop_
_entity.id
_entity.type
_entity.pdbx_description
1 polymer ?
#
loop_
_entity_poly.entity_id
_entity_poly.type
_entity_poly.pdbx_seq_one_letter_code
_entity_poly.pdbx_strand_id
1 'polypeptide(L)'
;MTDNENLSEPDAAPPVGDPSDGFGEPLMPEPPHPVNWNLLTADEAEAEWLELNKWVDWLRRTYGLPASVVPPFWYRHPELVWELSALHLHWLAAYDPELNASAPLGWHRDFADARQRLRDWVAACGTRLDRDRPTRQTSWPGEDPAEPVEDCVIDDRNHDFVQFVLRDVAARRQAEDEFYAGLDHETGELL
;
A
#
# COMPACT_ATOMS: atom_id res chain seq x y z
N MET A 1 20.07 17.68 79.34
CA MET A 1 21.32 16.96 79.72
C MET A 1 20.89 15.56 80.04
N THR A 2 21.08 14.51 79.22
CA THR A 2 21.97 14.18 78.08
C THR A 2 21.29 12.96 77.42
N ASP A 3 21.09 12.91 76.09
CA ASP A 3 21.96 12.24 75.08
C ASP A 3 22.48 10.86 75.53
N ASN A 4 22.52 9.77 74.75
CA ASN A 4 22.07 9.32 73.42
C ASN A 4 22.46 7.80 73.38
N GLU A 5 22.22 7.13 72.24
CA GLU A 5 22.84 5.87 71.74
C GLU A 5 21.94 4.61 71.82
N ASN A 6 21.26 4.22 70.73
CA ASN A 6 21.74 3.61 69.47
C ASN A 6 21.82 2.06 69.56
N LEU A 7 20.88 1.38 68.89
CA LEU A 7 21.01 0.00 68.46
C LEU A 7 20.45 -0.12 67.04
N SER A 8 21.37 -0.40 66.12
CA SER A 8 21.24 -0.45 64.67
C SER A 8 20.33 -1.58 64.17
N GLU A 9 19.46 -1.30 63.19
CA GLU A 9 18.79 -2.30 62.36
C GLU A 9 19.70 -2.75 61.19
N PRO A 10 19.61 -4.00 60.70
CA PRO A 10 20.53 -4.53 59.70
C PRO A 10 20.15 -4.13 58.27
N ASP A 11 21.19 -3.76 57.53
CA ASP A 11 21.40 -3.60 56.09
C ASP A 11 20.35 -4.30 55.18
N ALA A 12 19.48 -3.52 54.56
CA ALA A 12 18.58 -3.96 53.50
C ALA A 12 19.32 -3.90 52.16
N ALA A 13 19.55 -5.05 51.54
CA ALA A 13 20.11 -5.17 50.20
C ALA A 13 19.29 -4.35 49.18
N PRO A 14 19.93 -3.74 48.16
CA PRO A 14 19.22 -2.95 47.17
C PRO A 14 18.25 -3.82 46.37
N PRO A 15 17.11 -3.27 45.91
CA PRO A 15 16.19 -4.01 45.07
C PRO A 15 16.90 -4.42 43.78
N VAL A 16 16.90 -5.73 43.50
CA VAL A 16 17.33 -6.29 42.22
C VAL A 16 16.40 -5.70 41.17
N GLY A 17 16.94 -4.83 40.32
CA GLY A 17 16.22 -4.30 39.17
C GLY A 17 15.70 -5.45 38.31
N ASP A 18 14.40 -5.42 38.02
CA ASP A 18 13.77 -6.33 37.07
C ASP A 18 14.47 -6.16 35.70
N PRO A 19 15.08 -7.20 35.12
CA PRO A 19 15.72 -7.10 33.81
C PRO A 19 14.72 -7.11 32.64
N SER A 20 13.43 -6.82 32.89
CA SER A 20 12.42 -6.79 31.83
C SER A 20 12.43 -5.50 30.98
N ASP A 21 13.19 -4.47 31.38
CA ASP A 21 13.45 -3.29 30.55
C ASP A 21 14.49 -3.61 29.46
N GLY A 22 14.04 -4.09 28.30
CA GLY A 22 14.92 -4.18 27.13
C GLY A 22 14.64 -5.25 26.08
N PHE A 23 13.46 -5.85 26.06
CA PHE A 23 13.04 -6.60 24.88
C PHE A 23 12.05 -5.74 24.12
N GLY A 24 12.54 -5.08 23.07
CA GLY A 24 11.68 -4.44 22.09
C GLY A 24 10.59 -5.44 21.71
N GLU A 25 9.34 -5.05 21.94
CA GLU A 25 8.20 -5.84 21.50
C GLU A 25 8.48 -6.25 20.04
N PRO A 26 8.31 -7.54 19.69
CA PRO A 26 8.31 -7.91 18.30
C PRO A 26 7.29 -7.00 17.64
N LEU A 27 7.74 -6.16 16.69
CA LEU A 27 6.85 -5.39 15.82
C LEU A 27 5.95 -6.43 15.17
N MET A 28 4.80 -6.69 15.78
CA MET A 28 3.83 -7.59 15.20
C MET A 28 3.45 -6.93 13.89
N PRO A 29 3.56 -7.64 12.75
CA PRO A 29 3.15 -7.06 11.48
C PRO A 29 1.71 -6.60 11.65
N GLU A 30 1.45 -5.34 11.34
CA GLU A 30 0.11 -4.77 11.44
C GLU A 30 -0.85 -5.65 10.60
N PRO A 31 -2.05 -5.98 11.12
CA PRO A 31 -3.01 -6.74 10.36
C PRO A 31 -3.26 -6.08 9.00
N PRO A 32 -3.36 -6.86 7.90
CA PRO A 32 -3.58 -6.29 6.58
C PRO A 32 -4.88 -5.48 6.56
N HIS A 33 -4.76 -4.16 6.36
CA HIS A 33 -5.86 -3.21 6.30
C HIS A 33 -6.24 -2.86 4.84
N PRO A 34 -7.50 -2.50 4.56
CA PRO A 34 -7.92 -2.03 3.23
C PRO A 34 -7.12 -0.81 2.77
N VAL A 35 -6.42 -0.94 1.64
CA VAL A 35 -5.66 0.16 1.03
C VAL A 35 -6.62 1.07 0.26
N ASN A 36 -6.80 2.31 0.73
CA ASN A 36 -7.52 3.34 -0.01
C ASN A 36 -6.54 4.34 -0.62
N TRP A 37 -6.18 4.11 -1.89
CA TRP A 37 -5.22 4.92 -2.65
C TRP A 37 -5.51 6.43 -2.67
N ASN A 38 -6.76 6.84 -2.46
CA ASN A 38 -7.14 8.26 -2.45
C ASN A 38 -6.80 8.96 -1.13
N LEU A 39 -6.58 8.20 -0.05
CA LEU A 39 -6.38 8.73 1.30
C LEU A 39 -4.95 8.56 1.81
N LEU A 40 -4.10 7.84 1.07
CA LEU A 40 -2.72 7.63 1.47
C LEU A 40 -1.94 8.94 1.45
N THR A 41 -1.18 9.17 2.51
CA THR A 41 -0.11 10.16 2.53
C THR A 41 0.97 9.82 1.50
N ALA A 42 1.87 10.76 1.24
CA ALA A 42 2.98 10.55 0.32
C ALA A 42 3.85 9.33 0.69
N ASP A 43 4.19 9.19 1.98
CA ASP A 43 5.08 8.13 2.45
C ASP A 43 4.37 6.76 2.48
N GLU A 44 3.09 6.73 2.85
CA GLU A 44 2.27 5.50 2.78
C GLU A 44 2.09 5.04 1.32
N ALA A 45 1.82 5.98 0.40
CA ALA A 45 1.68 5.66 -1.01
C ALA A 45 2.96 5.08 -1.59
N GLU A 46 4.14 5.63 -1.24
CA GLU A 46 5.43 5.09 -1.67
C GLU A 46 5.60 3.63 -1.23
N ALA A 47 5.35 3.34 0.05
CA ALA A 47 5.47 1.99 0.60
C ALA A 47 4.51 1.01 -0.08
N GLU A 48 3.23 1.39 -0.22
CA GLU A 48 2.19 0.56 -0.84
C GLU A 48 2.48 0.30 -2.33
N TRP A 49 2.97 1.29 -3.07
CA TRP A 49 3.37 1.10 -4.47
C TRP A 49 4.48 0.08 -4.62
N LEU A 50 5.51 0.15 -3.76
CA LEU A 50 6.67 -0.75 -3.82
C LEU A 50 6.30 -2.18 -3.43
N GLU A 51 5.55 -2.36 -2.34
CA GLU A 51 5.11 -3.68 -1.89
C GLU A 51 4.15 -4.32 -2.90
N LEU A 52 3.17 -3.57 -3.41
CA LEU A 52 2.27 -4.09 -4.44
C LEU A 52 3.04 -4.49 -5.71
N ASN A 53 4.00 -3.67 -6.16
CA ASN A 53 4.79 -3.98 -7.35
C ASN A 53 5.63 -5.25 -7.20
N LYS A 54 6.24 -5.44 -6.04
CA LYS A 54 6.98 -6.66 -5.70
C LYS A 54 6.05 -7.88 -5.67
N TRP A 55 4.88 -7.76 -5.05
CA TRP A 55 3.92 -8.84 -4.99
C TRP A 55 3.34 -9.20 -6.35
N VAL A 56 3.01 -8.21 -7.20
CA VAL A 56 2.54 -8.45 -8.57
C VAL A 56 3.61 -9.15 -9.41
N ASP A 57 4.89 -8.78 -9.28
CA ASP A 57 5.99 -9.47 -9.96
C ASP A 57 6.13 -10.93 -9.49
N TRP A 58 5.95 -11.20 -8.19
CA TRP A 58 5.87 -12.56 -7.68
C TRP A 58 4.66 -13.32 -8.25
N LEU A 59 3.47 -12.73 -8.22
CA LEU A 59 2.22 -13.35 -8.66
C LEU A 59 2.31 -13.77 -10.13
N ARG A 60 2.71 -12.85 -11.00
CA ARG A 60 2.78 -13.11 -12.45
C ARG A 60 3.82 -14.17 -12.82
N ARG A 61 4.95 -14.24 -12.10
CA ARG A 61 5.98 -15.27 -12.30
C ARG A 61 5.55 -16.63 -11.76
N THR A 62 4.95 -16.65 -10.57
CA THR A 62 4.54 -17.88 -9.87
C THR A 62 3.44 -18.61 -10.63
N TYR A 63 2.43 -17.87 -11.12
CA TYR A 63 1.29 -18.45 -11.84
C TYR A 63 1.41 -18.38 -13.36
N GLY A 64 2.54 -17.91 -13.91
CA GLY A 64 2.77 -17.80 -15.35
C GLY A 64 1.74 -16.94 -16.07
N LEU A 65 1.37 -15.80 -15.46
CA LEU A 65 0.29 -14.96 -15.98
C LEU A 65 0.73 -14.23 -17.26
N PRO A 66 -0.06 -14.30 -18.35
CA PRO A 66 0.22 -13.55 -19.55
C PRO A 66 -0.11 -12.07 -19.37
N ALA A 67 0.42 -11.22 -20.26
CA ALA A 67 0.13 -9.78 -20.29
C ALA A 67 -1.36 -9.46 -20.46
N SER A 68 -2.16 -10.39 -20.99
CA SER A 68 -3.62 -10.25 -21.09
C SER A 68 -4.35 -10.36 -19.74
N VAL A 69 -3.67 -10.77 -18.67
CA VAL A 69 -4.21 -10.84 -17.30
C VAL A 69 -3.53 -9.79 -16.43
N VAL A 70 -2.20 -9.72 -16.46
CA VAL A 70 -1.42 -8.72 -15.74
C VAL A 70 -0.42 -8.08 -16.71
N PRO A 71 -0.72 -6.89 -17.26
CA PRO A 71 0.12 -6.21 -18.23
C PRO A 71 1.31 -5.51 -17.55
N PRO A 72 2.40 -5.19 -18.26
CA PRO A 72 3.58 -4.55 -17.65
C PRO A 72 3.30 -3.21 -16.97
N PHE A 73 2.35 -2.44 -17.51
CA PHE A 73 2.00 -1.08 -17.10
C PHE A 73 0.73 -1.00 -16.27
N TRP A 74 0.38 -2.09 -15.56
CA TRP A 74 -0.83 -2.19 -14.72
C TRP A 74 -1.00 -1.03 -13.72
N TYR A 75 0.11 -0.46 -13.24
CA TYR A 75 0.13 0.63 -12.24
C TYR A 75 -0.43 1.95 -12.77
N ARG A 76 -0.56 2.11 -14.09
CA ARG A 76 -1.17 3.30 -14.72
C ARG A 76 -2.70 3.22 -14.82
N HIS A 77 -3.29 2.06 -14.48
CA HIS A 77 -4.72 1.78 -14.65
C HIS A 77 -5.37 1.59 -13.29
N PRO A 78 -6.12 2.58 -12.78
CA PRO A 78 -6.72 2.52 -11.45
C PRO A 78 -7.54 1.25 -11.20
N GLU A 79 -8.31 0.78 -12.17
CA GLU A 79 -9.10 -0.46 -12.07
C GLU A 79 -8.24 -1.71 -11.82
N LEU A 80 -7.03 -1.76 -12.39
CA LEU A 80 -6.08 -2.85 -12.12
C LEU A 80 -5.44 -2.67 -10.75
N VAL A 81 -5.08 -1.43 -10.38
CA VAL A 81 -4.50 -1.11 -9.07
C VAL A 81 -5.45 -1.51 -7.95
N TRP A 82 -6.72 -1.15 -8.03
CA TRP A 82 -7.74 -1.50 -7.04
C TRP A 82 -7.94 -3.01 -6.92
N GLU A 83 -8.13 -3.73 -8.03
CA GLU A 83 -8.34 -5.19 -8.00
C GLU A 83 -7.09 -5.93 -7.48
N LEU A 84 -5.89 -5.53 -7.91
CA LEU A 84 -4.63 -6.15 -7.48
C LEU A 84 -4.34 -5.87 -6.00
N SER A 85 -4.66 -4.66 -5.50
CA SER A 85 -4.52 -4.33 -4.08
C SER A 85 -5.43 -5.19 -3.22
N ALA A 86 -6.70 -5.34 -3.60
CA ALA A 86 -7.64 -6.19 -2.89
C ALA A 86 -7.20 -7.67 -2.89
N LEU A 87 -6.69 -8.16 -4.02
CA LEU A 87 -6.18 -9.52 -4.13
C LEU A 87 -4.92 -9.75 -3.28
N HIS A 88 -4.04 -8.74 -3.18
CA HIS A 88 -2.86 -8.77 -2.31
C HIS A 88 -3.27 -8.87 -0.83
N LEU A 89 -4.20 -8.03 -0.37
CA LEU A 89 -4.70 -8.09 1.00
C LEU A 89 -5.38 -9.42 1.31
N HIS A 90 -6.17 -9.94 0.37
CA HIS A 90 -6.77 -11.26 0.53
C HIS A 90 -5.72 -12.36 0.62
N TRP A 91 -4.62 -12.25 -0.12
CA TRP A 91 -3.49 -13.16 -0.03
C TRP A 91 -2.82 -13.10 1.36
N LEU A 92 -2.53 -11.90 1.85
CA LEU A 92 -1.94 -11.70 3.19
C LEU A 92 -2.83 -12.31 4.27
N ALA A 93 -4.13 -12.00 4.24
CA ALA A 93 -5.09 -12.57 5.18
C ALA A 93 -5.14 -14.10 5.09
N ALA A 94 -5.16 -14.68 3.89
CA ALA A 94 -5.27 -16.13 3.71
C ALA A 94 -4.05 -16.92 4.22
N TYR A 95 -2.88 -16.29 4.35
CA TYR A 95 -1.65 -16.89 4.87
C TYR A 95 -1.30 -16.40 6.28
N ASP A 96 -2.22 -15.72 6.96
CA ASP A 96 -2.07 -15.35 8.35
C ASP A 96 -1.99 -16.60 9.26
N PRO A 97 -1.03 -16.68 10.21
CA PRO A 97 -0.85 -17.84 11.09
C PRO A 97 -2.08 -18.18 11.96
N GLU A 98 -2.94 -17.21 12.24
CA GLU A 98 -4.14 -17.38 13.05
C GLU A 98 -5.34 -17.91 12.26
N LEU A 99 -5.28 -17.89 10.91
CA LEU A 99 -6.35 -18.40 10.07
C LEU A 99 -6.29 -19.93 9.88
N ASN A 100 -7.44 -20.46 9.45
CA ASN A 100 -7.59 -21.89 9.17
C ASN A 100 -6.69 -22.31 8.00
N ALA A 101 -6.08 -23.50 8.09
CA ALA A 101 -5.20 -24.08 7.07
C ALA A 101 -5.86 -24.23 5.67
N SER A 102 -7.19 -24.17 5.57
CA SER A 102 -7.90 -24.17 4.28
C SER A 102 -8.03 -22.78 3.63
N ALA A 103 -7.69 -21.69 4.33
CA ALA A 103 -7.83 -20.33 3.82
C ALA A 103 -7.05 -20.10 2.50
N PRO A 104 -5.82 -20.63 2.32
CA PRO A 104 -5.13 -20.55 1.03
C PRO A 104 -5.90 -21.18 -0.13
N LEU A 105 -6.64 -22.27 0.12
CA LEU A 105 -7.47 -22.88 -0.93
C LEU A 105 -8.67 -22.00 -1.28
N GLY A 106 -9.23 -21.29 -0.30
CA GLY A 106 -10.25 -20.26 -0.51
C GLY A 106 -9.74 -19.14 -1.42
N TRP A 107 -8.56 -18.61 -1.10
CA TRP A 107 -7.91 -17.57 -1.92
C TRP A 107 -7.72 -18.00 -3.38
N HIS A 108 -7.32 -19.25 -3.65
CA HIS A 108 -7.16 -19.73 -5.02
C HIS A 108 -8.48 -19.79 -5.80
N ARG A 109 -9.61 -20.03 -5.13
CA ARG A 109 -10.94 -19.99 -5.76
C ARG A 109 -11.26 -18.55 -6.16
N ASP A 110 -11.10 -17.61 -5.24
CA ASP A 110 -11.42 -16.20 -5.48
C ASP A 110 -10.44 -15.58 -6.50
N PHE A 111 -9.19 -16.02 -6.50
CA PHE A 111 -8.20 -15.66 -7.52
C PHE A 111 -8.59 -16.12 -8.93
N ALA A 112 -9.25 -17.28 -9.07
CA ALA A 112 -9.72 -17.74 -10.37
C ALA A 112 -10.77 -16.78 -10.96
N ASP A 113 -11.68 -16.27 -10.11
CA ASP A 113 -12.70 -15.30 -10.51
C ASP A 113 -12.07 -13.91 -10.77
N ALA A 114 -11.14 -13.48 -9.92
CA ALA A 114 -10.39 -12.22 -10.10
C ALA A 114 -9.63 -12.20 -11.44
N ARG A 115 -9.04 -13.32 -11.84
CA ARG A 115 -8.37 -13.43 -13.15
C ARG A 115 -9.29 -13.16 -14.33
N GLN A 116 -10.58 -13.46 -14.24
CA GLN A 116 -11.51 -13.11 -15.31
C GLN A 116 -11.75 -11.60 -15.34
N ARG A 117 -12.01 -10.98 -14.19
CA ARG A 117 -12.17 -9.51 -14.09
C ARG A 117 -10.93 -8.76 -14.57
N LEU A 118 -9.73 -9.23 -14.20
CA LEU A 118 -8.47 -8.65 -14.68
C LEU A 118 -8.36 -8.70 -16.20
N ARG A 119 -8.77 -9.79 -16.87
CA ARG A 119 -8.79 -9.83 -18.34
C ARG A 119 -9.76 -8.81 -18.93
N ASP A 120 -10.93 -8.66 -18.32
CA ASP A 120 -11.94 -7.71 -18.77
C ASP A 120 -11.43 -6.27 -18.62
N TRP A 121 -10.73 -5.97 -17.53
CA TRP A 121 -10.02 -4.70 -17.34
C TRP A 121 -8.90 -4.49 -18.36
N VAL A 122 -8.04 -5.47 -18.59
CA VAL A 122 -6.97 -5.38 -19.61
C VAL A 122 -7.52 -5.25 -21.03
N ALA A 123 -8.71 -5.78 -21.31
CA ALA A 123 -9.36 -5.59 -22.60
C ALA A 123 -9.93 -4.17 -22.75
N ALA A 124 -10.39 -3.57 -21.64
CA ALA A 124 -10.95 -2.22 -21.60
C ALA A 124 -9.86 -1.13 -21.56
N CYS A 125 -8.84 -1.31 -20.72
CA CYS A 125 -7.69 -0.44 -20.61
C CYS A 125 -6.73 -0.74 -21.75
N GLY A 126 -6.25 0.28 -22.46
CA GLY A 126 -5.56 0.04 -23.74
C GLY A 126 -4.12 -0.44 -23.62
N THR A 127 -3.75 -0.98 -22.47
CA THR A 127 -2.40 -1.42 -22.13
C THR A 127 -2.02 -2.71 -22.85
N ARG A 128 -0.77 -2.77 -23.30
CA ARG A 128 -0.18 -3.91 -24.03
C ARG A 128 1.26 -4.11 -23.58
N LEU A 129 1.97 -5.01 -24.26
CA LEU A 129 3.35 -5.34 -23.92
C LEU A 129 4.31 -4.16 -24.14
N ASP A 130 4.11 -3.41 -25.23
CA ASP A 130 5.03 -2.37 -25.72
C ASP A 130 4.46 -0.95 -25.65
N ARG A 131 3.15 -0.84 -25.45
CA ARG A 131 2.42 0.43 -25.51
C ARG A 131 1.33 0.48 -24.46
N ASP A 132 1.03 1.69 -24.04
CA ASP A 132 0.05 1.96 -23.02
C ASP A 132 -0.82 3.16 -23.41
N ARG A 133 -2.11 3.10 -23.06
CA ARG A 133 -2.99 4.26 -23.10
C ARG A 133 -3.97 4.20 -21.94
N PRO A 134 -4.27 5.34 -21.28
CA PRO A 134 -5.32 5.43 -20.27
C PRO A 134 -6.65 4.83 -20.72
N THR A 135 -7.41 4.32 -19.75
CA THR A 135 -8.76 3.80 -19.97
C THR A 135 -9.68 4.90 -20.48
N ARG A 136 -10.40 4.59 -21.57
CA ARG A 136 -11.32 5.55 -22.19
C ARG A 136 -12.51 5.77 -21.26
N GLN A 137 -12.73 7.02 -20.91
CA GLN A 137 -13.93 7.45 -20.22
C GLN A 137 -14.97 7.90 -21.24
N THR A 138 -16.22 7.48 -21.03
CA THR A 138 -17.34 7.93 -21.84
C THR A 138 -17.78 9.29 -21.34
N SER A 139 -17.74 10.33 -22.18
CA SER A 139 -18.30 11.64 -21.85
C SER A 139 -19.81 11.54 -21.67
N TRP A 140 -20.32 12.06 -20.56
CA TRP A 140 -21.75 12.09 -20.27
C TRP A 140 -22.42 13.31 -20.91
N PRO A 141 -23.76 13.33 -21.06
CA PRO A 141 -24.47 14.48 -21.60
C PRO A 141 -24.19 15.76 -20.79
N GLY A 142 -23.63 16.77 -21.46
CA GLY A 142 -23.26 18.06 -20.84
C GLY A 142 -21.78 18.20 -20.48
N GLU A 143 -20.99 17.13 -20.62
CA GLU A 143 -19.54 17.18 -20.48
C GLU A 143 -18.87 17.50 -21.82
N ASP A 144 -17.76 18.21 -21.77
CA ASP A 144 -16.91 18.39 -22.94
C ASP A 144 -16.32 17.02 -23.35
N PRO A 145 -16.24 16.72 -24.66
CA PRO A 145 -15.59 15.50 -25.12
C PRO A 145 -14.16 15.42 -24.61
N ALA A 146 -13.77 14.25 -24.09
CA ALA A 146 -12.40 14.03 -23.66
C ALA A 146 -11.43 14.17 -24.85
N GLU A 147 -10.23 14.68 -24.57
CA GLU A 147 -9.18 14.79 -25.57
C GLU A 147 -8.81 13.40 -26.15
N PRO A 148 -8.42 13.32 -27.43
CA PRO A 148 -7.94 12.08 -28.01
C PRO A 148 -6.73 11.55 -27.23
N VAL A 149 -6.85 10.32 -26.71
CA VAL A 149 -5.76 9.65 -25.99
C VAL A 149 -4.90 8.87 -26.99
N GLU A 150 -3.60 9.13 -26.99
CA GLU A 150 -2.62 8.45 -27.84
C GLU A 150 -1.93 7.28 -27.11
N ASP A 151 -1.51 6.27 -27.89
CA ASP A 151 -0.68 5.18 -27.38
C ASP A 151 0.74 5.70 -27.11
N CYS A 152 1.24 5.52 -25.90
CA CYS A 152 2.63 5.80 -25.54
C CYS A 152 3.45 4.51 -25.55
N VAL A 153 4.64 4.54 -26.17
CA VAL A 153 5.61 3.42 -26.13
C VAL A 153 6.47 3.58 -24.88
N ILE A 154 6.68 2.48 -24.15
CA ILE A 154 7.47 2.48 -22.92
C ILE A 154 8.58 1.44 -23.05
N ASP A 155 9.81 1.90 -23.26
CA ASP A 155 10.96 1.04 -23.54
C ASP A 155 11.53 0.37 -22.28
N ASP A 156 11.51 1.06 -21.13
CA ASP A 156 11.96 0.55 -19.84
C ASP A 156 10.86 0.68 -18.79
N ARG A 157 10.18 -0.44 -18.54
CA ARG A 157 9.10 -0.54 -17.56
C ARG A 157 9.54 -0.22 -16.13
N ASN A 158 10.76 -0.59 -15.75
CA ASN A 158 11.22 -0.36 -14.36
C ASN A 158 11.54 1.11 -14.14
N HIS A 159 12.21 1.74 -15.10
CA HIS A 159 12.42 3.18 -15.06
C HIS A 159 11.08 3.94 -15.03
N ASP A 160 10.13 3.55 -15.89
CA ASP A 160 8.81 4.18 -15.94
C ASP A 160 8.04 4.04 -14.63
N PHE A 161 8.05 2.85 -14.03
CA PHE A 161 7.42 2.62 -12.73
C PHE A 161 8.01 3.53 -11.64
N VAL A 162 9.35 3.65 -11.58
CA VAL A 162 10.01 4.53 -10.61
C VAL A 162 9.60 6.00 -10.84
N GLN A 163 9.60 6.47 -12.09
CA GLN A 163 9.17 7.83 -12.42
C GLN A 163 7.70 8.08 -12.09
N PHE A 164 6.84 7.08 -12.29
CA PHE A 164 5.42 7.13 -11.91
C PHE A 164 5.25 7.32 -10.40
N VAL A 165 5.91 6.48 -9.58
CA VAL A 165 5.83 6.57 -8.11
C VAL A 165 6.38 7.91 -7.63
N LEU A 166 7.55 8.35 -8.13
CA LEU A 166 8.11 9.65 -7.76
C LEU A 166 7.16 10.82 -8.06
N ARG A 167 6.44 10.77 -9.18
CA ARG A 167 5.45 11.79 -9.53
C ARG A 167 4.23 11.75 -8.62
N ASP A 168 3.71 10.56 -8.31
CA ASP A 168 2.57 10.39 -7.41
C ASP A 168 2.90 10.90 -5.99
N VAL A 169 4.04 10.48 -5.45
CA VAL A 169 4.54 10.92 -4.13
C VAL A 169 4.75 12.43 -4.10
N ALA A 170 5.37 13.02 -5.12
CA ALA A 170 5.57 14.47 -5.19
C ALA A 170 4.25 15.24 -5.23
N ALA A 171 3.26 14.75 -5.99
CA ALA A 171 1.93 15.36 -6.04
C ALA A 171 1.21 15.30 -4.69
N ARG A 172 1.31 14.17 -3.98
CA ARG A 172 0.75 14.02 -2.63
C ARG A 172 1.42 14.95 -1.62
N ARG A 173 2.76 15.02 -1.61
CA ARG A 173 3.50 15.96 -0.74
C ARG A 173 3.10 17.40 -1.00
N GLN A 174 2.95 17.79 -2.26
CA GLN A 174 2.49 19.13 -2.60
C GLN A 174 1.08 19.39 -2.06
N ALA A 175 0.15 18.45 -2.21
CA ALA A 175 -1.21 18.59 -1.67
C ALA A 175 -1.23 18.67 -0.13
N GLU A 176 -0.38 17.90 0.54
CA GLU A 176 -0.18 17.96 1.99
C GLU A 176 0.36 19.32 2.42
N ASP A 177 1.42 19.80 1.77
CA ASP A 177 2.03 21.12 2.05
C ASP A 177 1.03 22.25 1.84
N GLU A 178 0.25 22.20 0.75
CA GLU A 178 -0.82 23.18 0.46
C GLU A 178 -1.92 23.15 1.53
N PHE A 179 -2.32 21.95 1.98
CA PHE A 179 -3.27 21.79 3.08
C PHE A 179 -2.73 22.40 4.38
N TYR A 180 -1.48 22.11 4.76
CA TYR A 180 -0.88 22.67 5.97
C TYR A 180 -0.64 24.17 5.90
N ALA A 181 -0.28 24.70 4.72
CA ALA A 181 -0.11 26.14 4.51
C ALA A 181 -1.44 26.91 4.56
N GLY A 182 -2.57 26.24 4.27
CA GLY A 182 -3.92 26.80 4.33
C GLY A 182 -4.57 26.74 5.71
N LEU A 183 -3.95 26.11 6.72
CA LEU A 183 -4.46 26.05 8.09
C LEU A 183 -4.11 27.32 8.87
N ASP A 184 -5.11 27.97 9.48
CA ASP A 184 -4.88 28.99 10.49
C ASP A 184 -4.30 28.35 11.76
N HIS A 185 -3.03 28.62 12.05
CA HIS A 185 -2.29 27.99 13.14
C HIS A 185 -2.84 28.28 14.55
N GLU A 186 -3.75 29.24 14.72
CA GLU A 186 -4.41 29.54 16.02
C GLU A 186 -5.77 28.86 16.22
N THR A 187 -6.48 28.50 15.14
CA THR A 187 -7.85 27.95 15.23
C THR A 187 -8.00 26.53 14.65
N GLY A 188 -7.06 26.10 13.81
CA GLY A 188 -7.13 24.80 13.11
C GLY A 188 -8.17 24.78 11.99
N GLU A 189 -8.71 25.93 11.59
CA GLU A 189 -9.66 26.07 10.48
C GLU A 189 -8.92 26.42 9.18
N LEU A 190 -9.48 26.00 8.04
CA LEU A 190 -8.96 26.35 6.71
C LEU A 190 -9.32 27.81 6.37
N LEU A 191 -8.34 28.57 5.86
CA LEU A 191 -8.47 29.98 5.46
C LEU A 191 -9.32 30.20 4.19
#